data_AF-A0A950K5P1-F1
#
_entry.id   AF-A0A950K5P1-F1
#
_cell.length_a   1.000
_cell.length_b   1.000
_cell.length_c   1.000
_cell.angle_alpha   90.00
_cell.angle_beta   90.00
_cell.angle_gamma   90.00
#
_symmetry.space_group_name_H-M   'P 1'
#
loop_
_entity.id
_entity.type
_entity.pdbx_description
1 polymer ?
#
loop_
_entity_poly.entity_id
_entity_poly.type
_entity_poly.pdbx_seq_one_letter_code
_entity_poly.pdbx_strand_id
1 'polypeptide(L)'
;MDSIKSALQSIGRMWTALNATQRVILSVSAAAMVLLLIWGSAGSVPTMVRVAGPELDAATRTNILRKLQEKNQKHELRGAEIYVPKDDADRIVLELAGEGAMNDDAIWKFLETGDIFMSSKDKEL
;
A
#
# COMPACT_ATOMS: atom_id res chain seq x y z
N MET A 1 3.30 27.25 25.85
CA MET A 1 2.28 26.35 26.44
C MET A 1 0.97 27.07 26.75
N ASP A 2 0.97 28.40 26.88
CA ASP A 2 -0.25 29.18 27.20
C ASP A 2 -1.24 29.32 26.04
N SER A 3 -0.76 29.29 24.79
CA SER A 3 -1.59 29.32 23.58
C SER A 3 -2.57 28.13 23.49
N ILE A 4 -2.13 26.94 23.90
CA ILE A 4 -2.94 25.71 23.89
C ILE A 4 -4.05 25.81 24.94
N LYS A 5 -3.74 26.35 26.13
CA LYS A 5 -4.72 26.54 27.20
C LYS A 5 -5.79 27.55 26.80
N SER A 6 -5.41 28.65 26.16
CA SER A 6 -6.34 29.65 25.63
C SER A 6 -7.24 29.10 24.53
N ALA A 7 -6.71 28.24 23.64
CA ALA A 7 -7.50 27.55 22.62
C ALA A 7 -8.51 26.55 23.23
N LEU A 8 -8.11 25.79 24.25
CA LEU A 8 -9.02 24.89 24.96
C LEU A 8 -10.17 25.65 25.65
N GLN A 9 -9.88 26.82 26.23
CA GLN A 9 -10.90 27.65 26.88
C GLN A 9 -11.86 28.32 25.89
N SER A 10 -11.41 28.69 24.69
CA SER A 10 -12.30 29.22 23.65
C SER A 10 -13.21 28.13 23.10
N ILE A 11 -12.67 26.92 22.86
CA ILE A 11 -13.43 25.75 22.42
C ILE A 11 -14.50 25.37 23.47
N GLY A 12 -14.15 25.33 24.77
CA GLY A 12 -15.10 25.01 25.83
C GLY A 12 -16.25 26.01 25.94
N ARG A 13 -15.98 27.31 25.75
CA ARG A 13 -17.01 28.35 25.74
C ARG A 13 -17.94 28.25 24.52
N MET A 14 -17.38 27.98 23.34
CA MET A 14 -18.17 27.72 22.13
C MET A 14 -19.02 26.44 22.27
N TRP A 15 -18.45 25.39 22.88
CA TRP A 15 -19.17 24.14 23.15
C TRP A 15 -20.36 24.36 24.08
N THR A 16 -20.21 25.23 25.08
CA THR A 16 -21.26 25.56 26.07
C THR A 16 -22.35 26.46 25.49
N ALA A 17 -22.00 27.31 24.51
CA ALA A 17 -22.93 28.15 23.77
C ALA A 17 -23.73 27.38 22.68
N LEU A 18 -23.32 26.16 22.33
CA LEU A 18 -24.03 25.34 21.35
C LEU A 18 -25.21 24.57 21.99
N ASN A 19 -26.38 24.68 21.35
CA ASN A 19 -27.57 23.92 21.72
C ASN A 19 -27.34 22.40 21.62
N ALA A 20 -28.03 21.60 22.45
CA ALA A 20 -27.90 20.14 22.50
C ALA A 20 -28.02 19.48 21.12
N THR A 21 -28.91 19.99 20.26
CA THR A 21 -29.10 19.53 18.88
C THR A 21 -27.87 19.77 18.00
N GLN A 22 -27.19 20.91 18.14
CA GLN A 22 -25.96 21.21 17.37
C GLN A 22 -24.78 20.34 17.83
N ARG A 23 -24.69 20.02 19.12
CA ARG A 23 -23.68 19.09 19.65
C ARG A 23 -23.84 17.68 19.05
N VAL A 24 -25.09 17.21 18.93
CA VAL A 24 -25.39 15.90 18.31
C VAL A 24 -25.00 15.91 16.83
N ILE A 25 -25.40 16.94 16.07
CA ILE A 25 -25.08 17.05 14.64
C ILE A 25 -23.56 17.07 14.41
N LEU A 26 -22.82 17.84 15.21
CA LEU A 26 -21.36 17.91 15.11
C LEU A 26 -20.70 16.56 15.44
N SER A 27 -21.17 15.88 16.49
CA SER A 27 -20.63 14.58 16.88
C SER A 27 -20.89 13.52 15.80
N VAL A 28 -22.09 13.50 15.20
CA VAL A 28 -22.44 12.56 14.12
C VAL A 28 -21.64 12.85 12.86
N SER A 29 -21.49 14.13 12.49
CA SER A 29 -20.71 14.53 11.32
C SER A 29 -19.22 14.18 11.49
N ALA A 30 -18.64 14.42 12.67
CA ALA A 30 -17.27 14.05 12.97
C ALA A 30 -17.06 12.52 12.91
N ALA A 31 -18.00 11.74 13.46
CA ALA A 31 -17.95 10.28 13.39
C ALA A 31 -18.07 9.76 11.94
N ALA A 32 -18.97 10.36 11.14
CA ALA A 32 -19.12 10.03 9.72
C ALA A 32 -17.85 10.34 8.93
N MET A 33 -17.18 11.45 9.22
CA MET A 33 -15.93 11.83 8.56
C MET A 33 -14.80 10.84 8.86
N VAL A 34 -14.69 10.39 10.12
CA VAL A 34 -13.73 9.35 10.51
C VAL A 34 -14.04 8.02 9.83
N LEU A 35 -15.31 7.62 9.78
CA LEU A 35 -15.74 6.40 9.08
C LEU A 35 -15.41 6.46 7.58
N LEU A 36 -15.65 7.60 6.92
CA LEU A 36 -15.30 7.79 5.51
C LEU A 36 -13.79 7.73 5.25
N LEU A 37 -12.96 8.23 6.17
CA LEU A 37 -11.50 8.12 6.06
C LEU A 37 -11.02 6.66 6.23
N ILE A 38 -11.63 5.92 7.15
CA ILE A 38 -11.33 4.49 7.35
C ILE A 38 -11.77 3.68 6.13
N TRP A 39 -12.95 3.97 5.57
CA TRP A 39 -13.42 3.27 4.38
C TRP A 39 -12.61 3.64 3.12
N GLY A 40 -12.23 4.90 2.97
CA GLY A 40 -11.39 5.37 1.86
C GLY A 40 -9.98 4.77 1.88
N SER A 41 -9.43 4.49 3.07
CA SER A 41 -8.13 3.84 3.22
C SER A 41 -8.18 2.32 3.01
N ALA A 42 -9.33 1.68 3.19
CA ALA A 42 -9.48 0.24 2.96
C ALA A 42 -9.48 -0.15 1.46
N GLY A 43 -9.83 0.78 0.55
CA GLY A 43 -9.77 0.55 -0.89
C GLY A 43 -8.37 0.67 -1.50
N SER A 44 -7.37 1.08 -0.70
CA SER A 44 -6.00 1.33 -1.15
C SER A 44 -5.05 0.19 -0.80
N VAL A 45 -5.53 -1.04 -0.61
CA VAL A 45 -4.61 -2.18 -0.47
C VAL A 45 -3.98 -2.38 -1.85
N PRO A 46 -2.69 -2.06 -2.04
CA PRO A 46 -2.05 -2.23 -3.33
C PRO A 46 -2.17 -3.70 -3.67
N THR A 47 -2.69 -4.02 -4.86
CA THR A 47 -2.66 -5.40 -5.33
C THR A 47 -1.20 -5.79 -5.42
N MET A 48 -0.76 -6.76 -4.60
CA MET A 48 0.63 -7.17 -4.53
C MET A 48 0.87 -8.29 -5.53
N VAL A 49 1.88 -8.13 -6.39
CA VAL A 49 2.29 -9.15 -7.36
C VAL A 49 3.58 -9.80 -6.88
N ARG A 50 3.62 -11.13 -7.02
CA ARG A 50 4.77 -11.95 -6.69
C ARG A 50 5.83 -11.80 -7.76
N VAL A 51 7.00 -11.31 -7.38
CA VAL A 51 8.14 -11.08 -8.27
C VAL A 51 9.15 -12.23 -8.18
N ALA A 52 9.29 -12.84 -7.01
CA ALA A 52 10.17 -13.99 -6.82
C ALA A 52 9.54 -14.99 -5.84
N GLY A 53 9.62 -16.27 -6.17
CA GLY A 53 9.10 -17.38 -5.37
C GLY A 53 10.17 -18.36 -4.87
N PRO A 54 9.84 -19.29 -3.93
CA PRO A 54 10.73 -20.34 -3.45
C PRO A 54 11.36 -21.20 -4.55
N GLU A 55 10.75 -21.28 -5.72
CA GLU A 55 11.26 -22.02 -6.88
C GLU A 55 12.45 -21.35 -7.57
N LEU A 56 12.82 -20.13 -7.19
CA LEU A 56 14.06 -19.49 -7.60
C LEU A 56 15.20 -19.83 -6.65
N ASP A 57 16.41 -19.90 -7.21
CA ASP A 57 17.63 -20.06 -6.42
C ASP A 57 17.74 -18.99 -5.32
N ALA A 58 18.26 -19.41 -4.16
CA ALA A 58 18.36 -18.54 -2.98
C ALA A 58 19.26 -17.33 -3.25
N ALA A 59 20.34 -17.48 -4.04
CA ALA A 59 21.24 -16.37 -4.35
C ALA A 59 20.56 -15.31 -5.23
N THR A 60 19.79 -15.72 -6.24
CA THR A 60 19.01 -14.80 -7.09
C THR A 60 17.97 -14.04 -6.27
N ARG A 61 17.27 -14.70 -5.33
CA ARG A 61 16.31 -14.02 -4.44
C ARG A 61 16.94 -13.00 -3.52
N THR A 62 18.07 -13.33 -2.90
CA THR A 62 18.81 -12.38 -2.06
C THR A 62 19.29 -11.19 -2.87
N ASN A 63 19.72 -11.41 -4.12
CA ASN A 63 20.15 -10.34 -5.01
C ASN A 63 18.99 -9.39 -5.38
N ILE A 64 17.82 -9.95 -5.73
CA ILE A 64 16.59 -9.19 -5.99
C ILE A 64 16.18 -8.39 -4.75
N LEU A 65 16.16 -9.01 -3.57
CA LEU A 65 15.79 -8.35 -2.31
C LEU A 65 16.75 -7.19 -1.99
N ARG A 66 18.06 -7.41 -2.12
CA ARG A 66 19.08 -6.37 -1.90
C ARG A 66 18.87 -5.18 -2.83
N LYS A 67 18.60 -5.43 -4.11
CA LYS A 67 18.34 -4.39 -5.12
C LYS A 67 17.06 -3.60 -4.83
N LEU A 68 16.00 -4.27 -4.39
CA LEU A 68 14.75 -3.62 -3.98
C LEU A 68 14.95 -2.73 -2.74
N GLN A 69 15.76 -3.18 -1.78
CA GLN A 69 16.14 -2.41 -0.59
C GLN A 69 17.02 -1.20 -0.94
N GLU A 70 18.01 -1.37 -1.81
CA GLU A 70 18.88 -0.29 -2.30
C GLU A 70 18.09 0.83 -2.99
N LYS A 71 17.05 0.47 -3.74
CA LYS A 71 16.15 1.40 -4.42
C LYS A 71 15.06 1.98 -3.52
N ASN A 72 15.00 1.57 -2.25
CA ASN A 72 13.95 1.94 -1.30
C ASN A 72 12.53 1.68 -1.85
N GLN A 73 12.38 0.59 -2.61
CA GLN A 73 11.12 0.23 -3.25
C GLN A 73 10.21 -0.48 -2.25
N LYS A 74 8.91 -0.18 -2.30
CA LYS A 74 7.91 -0.89 -1.49
C LYS A 74 7.90 -2.37 -1.88
N HIS A 75 8.16 -3.24 -0.91
CA HIS A 75 8.15 -4.68 -1.09
C HIS A 75 7.65 -5.37 0.18
N GLU A 76 7.01 -6.52 0.02
CA GLU A 76 6.61 -7.41 1.11
C GLU A 76 7.32 -8.75 0.97
N LEU A 77 7.93 -9.22 2.06
CA LEU A 77 8.53 -10.55 2.13
C LEU A 77 7.55 -11.49 2.84
N ARG A 78 7.07 -12.51 2.13
CA ARG A 78 6.19 -13.55 2.69
C ARG A 78 6.94 -14.88 2.68
N GLY A 79 7.76 -15.08 3.70
CA GLY A 79 8.65 -16.24 3.80
C GLY A 79 9.72 -16.24 2.71
N ALA A 80 9.56 -17.12 1.73
CA ALA A 80 10.47 -17.30 0.59
C ALA A 80 10.09 -16.45 -0.63
N GLU A 81 8.97 -15.72 -0.55
CA GLU A 81 8.35 -15.02 -1.66
C GLU A 81 8.51 -13.50 -1.49
N ILE A 82 8.81 -12.82 -2.60
CA ILE A 82 8.97 -11.38 -2.66
C ILE A 82 7.81 -10.82 -3.47
N TYR A 83 7.08 -9.90 -2.86
CA TYR A 83 5.94 -9.21 -3.44
C TYR A 83 6.22 -7.73 -3.61
N VAL A 84 5.71 -7.14 -4.69
CA VAL A 84 5.77 -5.70 -4.96
C VAL A 84 4.39 -5.19 -5.39
N PRO A 85 4.11 -3.88 -5.27
CA PRO A 85 2.87 -3.31 -5.80
C PRO A 85 2.71 -3.59 -7.31
N LYS A 86 1.53 -4.06 -7.74
CA LYS A 86 1.23 -4.40 -9.14
C LYS A 86 1.56 -3.25 -10.09
N ASP A 87 1.21 -2.03 -9.70
CA ASP A 87 1.41 -0.82 -10.52
C ASP A 87 2.89 -0.57 -10.83
N ASP A 88 3.79 -1.02 -9.94
CA ASP A 88 5.24 -0.87 -10.10
C ASP A 88 5.92 -2.16 -10.58
N ALA A 89 5.22 -3.30 -10.61
CA ALA A 89 5.82 -4.62 -10.82
C ALA A 89 6.55 -4.73 -12.16
N ASP A 90 5.91 -4.32 -13.26
CA ASP A 90 6.49 -4.39 -14.61
C ASP A 90 7.76 -3.54 -14.71
N ARG A 91 7.70 -2.31 -14.18
CA ARG A 91 8.84 -1.40 -14.15
C ARG A 91 9.99 -1.97 -13.32
N ILE A 92 9.69 -2.49 -12.13
CA ILE A 92 10.67 -3.10 -11.24
C ILE A 92 11.35 -4.29 -11.93
N VAL A 93 10.57 -5.16 -12.59
CA VAL A 93 11.12 -6.34 -13.29
C VAL A 93 12.00 -5.92 -14.46
N LEU A 94 11.58 -4.93 -15.26
CA LEU A 94 12.40 -4.37 -16.33
C LEU A 94 13.73 -3.80 -15.82
N GLU A 95 13.70 -3.04 -14.72
CA GLU A 95 14.90 -2.49 -14.10
C GLU A 95 15.80 -3.60 -13.53
N LEU A 96 15.24 -4.57 -12.80
CA LEU A 96 15.99 -5.68 -12.21
C LEU A 96 16.59 -6.60 -13.29
N ALA A 97 15.86 -6.85 -14.39
CA ALA A 97 16.35 -7.59 -15.54
C ALA A 97 17.48 -6.84 -16.26
N GLY A 98 17.30 -5.53 -16.49
CA GLY A 98 18.34 -4.68 -17.11
C GLY A 98 19.62 -4.56 -16.28
N GLU A 99 19.50 -4.65 -14.95
CA GLU A 99 20.64 -4.65 -14.02
C GLU A 99 21.27 -6.04 -13.80
N GLY A 100 20.75 -7.09 -14.45
CA GLY A 100 21.20 -8.47 -14.28
C GLY A 100 20.93 -9.04 -12.88
N ALA A 101 20.01 -8.43 -12.13
CA ALA A 101 19.59 -8.91 -10.81
C ALA A 101 18.64 -10.11 -10.92
N MET A 102 17.90 -10.20 -12.03
CA MET A 102 17.10 -11.36 -12.41
C MET A 102 17.81 -12.18 -13.48
N ASN A 103 17.73 -13.50 -13.35
CA ASN A 103 18.10 -14.43 -14.41
C ASN A 103 16.90 -14.71 -15.33
N ASP A 104 17.15 -15.31 -16.48
CA ASP A 104 16.09 -15.63 -17.46
C ASP A 104 14.96 -16.45 -16.83
N ASP A 105 15.27 -17.45 -15.99
CA ASP A 105 14.27 -18.28 -15.29
C ASP A 105 13.35 -17.44 -14.38
N ALA A 106 13.90 -16.47 -13.65
CA ALA A 106 13.13 -15.55 -12.82
C ALA A 106 12.18 -14.68 -13.65
N ILE A 107 12.66 -14.19 -14.79
CA ILE A 107 11.88 -13.35 -15.70
C ILE A 107 10.72 -14.18 -16.28
N TRP A 108 11.00 -15.37 -16.81
CA TRP A 108 9.98 -16.25 -17.38
C TRP A 108 8.92 -16.64 -16.35
N LYS A 109 9.33 -16.98 -15.11
CA LYS A 109 8.38 -17.28 -14.04
C LYS A 109 7.54 -16.09 -13.62
N PHE A 110 8.11 -14.89 -13.61
CA PHE A 110 7.34 -13.67 -13.40
C PHE A 110 6.33 -13.46 -14.52
N LEU A 111 6.69 -13.69 -15.79
CA LEU A 111 5.77 -13.55 -16.93
C LEU A 111 4.68 -14.63 -16.96
N GLU A 112 4.97 -15.85 -16.48
CA GLU A 112 4.02 -16.96 -16.40
C GLU A 112 3.06 -16.82 -15.22
N THR A 113 3.57 -16.43 -14.06
CA THR A 113 2.77 -16.24 -12.83
C THR A 113 2.09 -14.88 -12.80
N GLY A 114 2.69 -13.92 -13.49
CA GLY A 114 2.18 -12.58 -13.65
C GLY A 114 0.90 -12.63 -14.46
N ASP A 115 -0.18 -12.22 -13.82
CA ASP A 115 -1.47 -11.92 -14.44
C ASP A 115 -1.38 -10.66 -15.36
N ILE A 116 -0.21 -10.42 -15.95
CA ILE A 116 0.17 -9.24 -16.74
C ILE A 116 -0.55 -9.20 -18.09
N PHE A 117 -1.03 -10.35 -18.57
CA PHE A 117 -1.82 -10.46 -19.80
C PHE A 117 -3.32 -10.59 -19.56
N MET A 118 -3.76 -10.87 -18.32
CA MET A 118 -5.19 -10.91 -18.02
C MET A 118 -5.72 -9.51 -17.76
N SER A 119 -6.57 -9.05 -18.67
CA SER A 119 -7.32 -7.81 -18.49
C SER A 119 -8.31 -8.01 -17.34
N SER A 120 -8.59 -6.95 -16.57
CA SER A 120 -9.63 -6.97 -15.52
C SER A 120 -10.99 -7.48 -16.03
N LYS A 121 -11.21 -7.46 -17.34
CA LYS A 121 -12.40 -7.91 -18.04
C LYS A 121 -12.54 -9.43 -18.18
N ASP A 122 -11.44 -10.17 -18.01
CA ASP A 122 -11.41 -11.64 -18.20
C ASP A 122 -11.67 -12.42 -16.91
N LYS A 123 -11.76 -11.72 -15.76
CA LYS A 123 -12.00 -12.32 -14.43
C LYS A 123 -13.48 -12.47 -14.05
N GLU A 124 -14.40 -11.99 -14.90
CA GLU A 124 -15.85 -12.00 -14.62
C GLU A 124 -16.65 -13.04 -15.45
N LEU A 125 -15.98 -14.04 -16.06
CA LEU A 125 -16.62 -15.13 -16.81
C LEU A 125 -16.50 -16.47 -16.10
#